data_AF-A0A2A8B880-F1
#
_entry.id   AF-A0A2A8B880-F1
#
_cell.length_a   1.000
_cell.length_b   1.000
_cell.length_c   1.000
_cell.angle_alpha   90.00
_cell.angle_beta   90.00
_cell.angle_gamma   90.00
#
_symmetry.space_group_name_H-M   'P 1'
#
loop_
_entity.id
_entity.type
_entity.pdbx_description
1 polymer ?
#
loop_
_entity_poly.entity_id
_entity_poly.type
_entity_poly.pdbx_seq_one_letter_code
_entity_poly.pdbx_strand_id
1 'polypeptide(L)' 'MKRWIGTAAICVNEKNEILMVLQGKKEEPKRWSVPSGGQEEGETLEECCIREVVVFIFRKFDN' A
#
# COMPACT_ATOMS: atom_id res chain seq x y z
N MET A 1 13.55 11.55 -17.77
CA MET A 1 12.98 10.61 -16.78
C MET A 1 11.60 11.11 -16.38
N LYS A 2 10.56 10.27 -16.45
CA LYS A 2 9.26 10.62 -15.84
C LYS A 2 9.44 10.51 -14.31
N ARG A 3 9.02 11.54 -13.58
CA ARG A 3 9.01 11.53 -12.11
C ARG A 3 7.92 10.55 -11.67
N TRP A 4 8.29 9.54 -10.89
CA TRP A 4 7.31 8.70 -10.21
C TRP A 4 7.11 9.26 -8.81
N ILE A 5 5.85 9.49 -8.44
CA ILE A 5 5.44 9.93 -7.12
C ILE A 5 4.54 8.84 -6.57
N GLY A 6 4.72 8.53 -5.29
CA GLY A 6 3.93 7.52 -4.60
C GLY A 6 3.87 7.80 -3.12
N THR A 7 3.05 7.04 -2.44
CA THR A 7 2.79 7.18 -1.01
C THR A 7 2.99 5.85 -0.30
N ALA A 8 3.25 5.92 1.00
CA ALA A 8 3.34 4.78 1.88
C ALA A 8 2.63 5.11 3.20
N ALA A 9 1.91 4.15 3.75
CA ALA A 9 1.15 4.31 4.97
C ALA A 9 1.63 3.35 6.05
N ILE A 10 1.84 3.87 7.27
CA ILE A 10 2.16 3.07 8.45
C ILE A 10 0.90 2.99 9.30
N CYS A 11 0.14 1.89 9.18
CA CYS A 11 -1.04 1.66 9.99
C CYS A 11 -0.66 0.86 11.24
N VAL A 12 -0.96 1.39 12.42
CA VAL A 12 -0.69 0.77 13.72
C VAL A 12 -2.01 0.46 14.41
N ASN A 13 -2.18 -0.76 14.93
CA ASN A 13 -3.37 -1.15 15.69
C ASN A 13 -3.22 -0.88 17.20
N GLU A 14 -4.25 -1.17 17.98
CA GLU A 14 -4.27 -0.98 19.44
C GLU A 14 -3.22 -1.83 20.20
N LYS A 15 -2.66 -2.85 19.55
CA LYS A 15 -1.61 -3.73 20.10
C LYS A 15 -0.20 -3.28 19.69
N ASN A 16 -0.05 -2.11 19.09
CA ASN A 16 1.21 -1.60 18.51
C ASN A 16 1.79 -2.50 17.40
N GLU A 17 0.94 -3.24 16.67
CA GLU A 17 1.36 -4.03 15.52
C GLU A 17 1.20 -3.22 14.23
N ILE A 18 2.12 -3.41 13.28
CA ILE A 18 2.12 -2.70 11.99
C ILE A 18 1.43 -3.55 10.92
N LEU A 19 0.56 -2.91 10.13
CA LEU A 19 -0.03 -3.55 8.96
C LEU A 19 1.04 -3.77 7.87
N MET A 20 1.39 -5.03 7.65
CA MET A 20 2.27 -5.45 6.56
C MET A 20 1.48 -6.14 5.45
N VAL A 21 1.91 -5.97 4.20
CA VAL A 21 1.35 -6.59 3.01
C VAL A 21 2.42 -7.41 2.29
N LEU A 22 2.04 -8.58 1.80
CA LEU A 22 2.94 -9.46 1.09
C LEU A 22 2.79 -9.21 -0.42
N GLN A 23 3.71 -8.43 -0.98
CA GLN A 23 3.69 -7.98 -2.37
C GLN A 23 4.71 -8.74 -3.24
N GLY A 24 4.42 -8.85 -4.53
CA GLY A 24 5.27 -9.49 -5.52
C GLY A 24 4.44 -10.09 -6.65
N LYS A 25 4.94 -10.05 -7.88
CA LYS A 25 4.31 -10.76 -8.99
C LYS A 25 4.41 -12.26 -8.78
N LYS A 26 3.59 -13.05 -9.49
CA LYS A 26 3.56 -14.52 -9.38
C LYS A 26 4.94 -15.17 -9.59
N GLU A 27 5.77 -14.53 -10.42
CA GLU A 27 7.12 -14.98 -10.80
C GLU A 27 8.23 -14.42 -9.92
N GLU A 28 7.91 -13.52 -8.98
CA GLU A 28 8.88 -12.84 -8.13
C GLU A 28 8.78 -13.35 -6.69
N PRO A 29 9.90 -13.40 -5.94
CA PRO A 29 9.86 -13.67 -4.51
C PRO A 29 9.00 -12.63 -3.80
N LYS A 30 7.96 -13.09 -3.10
CA LYS A 30 7.10 -12.19 -2.33
C LYS A 30 7.90 -11.53 -1.21
N ARG A 31 7.72 -10.22 -1.05
CA ARG A 31 8.36 -9.42 0.00
C ARG A 31 7.31 -8.71 0.84
N TRP A 32 7.62 -8.56 2.13
CA TRP A 32 6.81 -7.77 3.03
C TRP A 32 7.11 -6.29 2.82
N SER A 33 6.06 -5.50 2.69
CA SER A 33 6.11 -4.04 2.64
C SER A 33 4.95 -3.46 3.45
N VAL A 34 5.02 -2.15 3.71
CA VAL A 34 3.86 -1.39 4.17
C VAL A 34 2.93 -1.12 2.98
N PRO A 35 1.63 -0.84 3.20
CA PRO A 35 0.73 -0.35 2.15
C PRO A 35 1.37 0.84 1.44
N SER A 36 1.57 0.72 0.13
CA SER A 36 2.22 1.73 -0.67
C SER A 36 1.87 1.58 -2.14
N GLY A 37 1.81 2.69 -2.86
CA GLY A 37 1.50 2.69 -4.28
C GLY A 37 1.85 4.00 -4.97
N GLY A 38 1.64 4.02 -6.29
CA GLY A 38 1.88 5.20 -7.11
C GLY A 38 0.69 6.15 -7.09
N GLN A 39 0.99 7.44 -7.24
CA GLN A 39 -0.01 8.46 -7.45
C GLN A 39 -0.62 8.32 -8.85
N GLU A 40 -1.94 8.24 -8.92
CA GLU A 40 -2.73 8.28 -10.15
C GLU A 40 -2.93 9.72 -10.63
N GLU A 41 -3.39 9.89 -11.87
CA GLU A 41 -3.56 11.23 -12.45
C GLU A 41 -4.80 11.92 -11.87
N GLY A 42 -4.62 13.10 -11.27
CA GLY A 42 -5.72 13.91 -10.73
C GLY A 42 -6.05 13.69 -9.25
N GLU A 43 -5.40 12.76 -8.56
CA GLU A 43 -5.53 12.60 -7.10
C GLU A 43 -4.49 13.41 -6.33
N THR A 44 -4.81 13.79 -5.10
CA THR A 44 -3.85 14.30 -4.10
C THR A 44 -3.01 13.16 -3.51
N LEU A 45 -1.92 13.49 -2.82
CA LEU A 45 -1.10 12.47 -2.13
C LEU A 45 -1.88 11.83 -0.97
N GLU A 46 -2.71 12.61 -0.29
CA GLU A 46 -3.57 12.13 0.78
C GLU A 46 -4.60 11.12 0.25
N GLU A 47 -5.25 11.41 -0.87
CA GLU A 47 -6.19 10.49 -1.53
C GLU A 47 -5.49 9.23 -2.02
N CYS A 48 -4.31 9.35 -2.63
CA CYS A 48 -3.45 8.22 -3.00
C CYS A 48 -3.17 7.31 -1.80
N CYS A 49 -2.76 7.91 -0.68
CA CYS A 49 -2.41 7.18 0.54
C CYS A 49 -3.62 6.41 1.11
N ILE A 50 -4.78 7.07 1.18
CA ILE A 50 -6.03 6.46 1.67
C ILE A 50 -6.47 5.32 0.73
N ARG A 51 -6.47 5.56 -0.59
CA ARG A 51 -6.85 4.56 -1.60
C ARG A 51 -6.01 3.30 -1.47
N GLU A 52 -4.69 3.42 -1.40
CA GLU A 52 -3.78 2.28 -1.26
C GLU A 52 -4.04 1.51 0.05
N VAL A 53 -4.16 2.20 1.19
CA VAL A 53 -4.48 1.57 2.47
C VAL A 53 -5.78 0.77 2.39
N VAL A 54 -6.83 1.38 1.84
CA VAL A 54 -8.15 0.75 1.71
C VAL A 54 -8.06 -0.50 0.81
N VAL A 55 -7.43 -0.39 -0.35
CA VAL A 55 -7.21 -1.51 -1.28
C VAL A 55 -6.47 -2.68 -0.59
N PHE A 56 -5.43 -2.38 0.17
CA PHE A 56 -4.65 -3.41 0.85
C PHE A 56 -5.37 -4.04 2.04
N ILE A 57 -6.18 -3.28 2.77
CA ILE A 57 -7.02 -3.80 3.85
C ILE A 57 -8.06 -4.77 3.29
N PHE A 58 -8.80 -4.38 2.23
CA PHE A 58 -9.81 -5.26 1.62
C PHE A 58 -9.19 -6.55 1.07
N ARG A 59 -8.05 -6.46 0.38
CA ARG A 59 -7.30 -7.65 -0.08
C ARG A 59 -6.89 -8.60 1.03
N LYS A 60 -6.72 -8.11 2.26
CA LYS A 60 -6.41 -8.93 3.43
C LYS A 60 -7.61 -9.76 3.91
N PHE A 61 -8.84 -9.31 3.64
CA PHE A 61 -10.08 -9.98 4.04
C PHE A 61 -10.68 -10.87 2.93
N ASP A 62 -10.25 -10.71 1.69
CA ASP A 62 -10.70 -11.52 0.54
C ASP A 62 -9.91 -12.83 0.34
N ASN A 63 -9.02 -13.22 1.27
CA ASN A 63 -8.31 -14.50 1.30
C ASN A 63 -8.70 -15.32 2.54
#